data_AF-A0A651EX28-F1
#
_entry.id   AF-A0A651EX28-F1
#
_cell.length_a   1.000
_cell.length_b   1.000
_cell.length_c   1.000
_cell.angle_alpha   90.00
_cell.angle_beta   90.00
_cell.angle_gamma   90.00
#
_symmetry.space_group_name_H-M   'P 1'
#
loop_
_entity.id
_entity.type
_entity.pdbx_description
1 polymer ?
#
loop_
_entity_poly.entity_id
_entity_poly.type
_entity_poly.pdbx_seq_one_letter_code
_entity_poly.pdbx_strand_id
1 'polypeptide(L)'
;MNHRNAFVASVLALGLSALAVTTGCQQPKVLPPAVGGDPVPQANDPRIVAHDGLDGFIVASDPVVDREPGGLLRVSVPVRVIMDDGVIRVQYRFLYQDEKGLPLRPEEQWRYLVLPARTLVTMDSSAMSTRAVDWRLQIRSAR
;
A
#
# COMPACT_ATOMS: atom_id res chain seq x y z
N MET A 1 81.69 25.35 -20.98
CA MET A 1 82.81 24.97 -20.08
C MET A 1 82.30 25.09 -18.66
N ASN A 2 81.84 23.99 -18.09
CA ASN A 2 82.58 23.14 -17.12
C ASN A 2 83.04 23.91 -15.89
N HIS A 3 82.42 23.65 -14.73
CA HIS A 3 83.01 23.33 -13.40
C HIS A 3 81.83 23.06 -12.45
N ARG A 4 81.54 21.79 -12.12
CA ARG A 4 82.11 20.93 -11.06
C ARG A 4 81.77 21.36 -9.62
N ASN A 5 80.90 20.52 -9.03
CA ASN A 5 81.08 19.77 -7.78
C ASN A 5 80.83 20.42 -6.41
N ALA A 6 80.12 19.61 -5.60
CA ALA A 6 80.31 19.36 -4.15
C ALA A 6 79.70 20.39 -3.18
N PHE A 7 79.09 20.04 -2.04
CA PHE A 7 79.08 18.81 -1.26
C PHE A 7 77.94 18.89 -0.21
N VAL A 8 77.28 17.74 0.05
CA VAL A 8 76.91 17.20 1.38
C VAL A 8 75.83 17.88 2.26
N ALA A 9 74.71 17.14 2.35
CA ALA A 9 73.98 16.67 3.54
C ALA A 9 73.59 17.64 4.67
N SER A 10 72.29 17.64 5.00
CA SER A 10 71.82 17.11 6.29
C SER A 10 70.34 16.82 6.28
N VAL A 11 70.04 15.60 6.71
CA VAL A 11 68.73 15.01 7.03
C VAL A 11 68.08 15.80 8.17
N LEU A 12 66.80 16.16 8.06
CA LEU A 12 65.93 16.17 9.24
C LEU A 12 64.46 15.93 8.84
N ALA A 13 63.91 14.91 9.49
CA ALA A 13 62.57 14.41 9.36
C ALA A 13 61.50 15.41 9.81
N LEU A 14 60.31 15.33 9.23
CA LEU A 14 59.02 15.41 9.93
C LEU A 14 57.92 14.98 8.96
N GLY A 15 57.57 13.70 9.05
CA GLY A 15 56.30 13.23 8.55
C GLY A 15 55.18 13.78 9.42
N LEU A 16 54.08 14.19 8.80
CA LEU A 16 52.78 14.14 9.45
C LEU A 16 51.72 13.77 8.41
N SER A 17 51.26 12.54 8.58
CA SER A 17 50.30 11.81 7.80
C SER A 17 48.92 12.48 7.85
N ALA A 18 48.46 13.03 6.73
CA ALA A 18 47.05 13.42 6.56
C ALA A 18 46.23 12.19 6.12
N LEU A 19 45.99 11.26 7.06
CA LEU A 19 44.96 10.24 6.86
C LEU A 19 43.59 10.92 7.03
N ALA A 20 42.98 11.27 5.89
CA ALA A 20 41.57 11.61 5.83
C ALA A 20 40.76 10.37 6.22
N VAL A 21 40.33 10.30 7.48
CA VAL A 21 39.38 9.30 7.97
C VAL A 21 38.02 9.67 7.37
N THR A 22 37.74 9.15 6.18
CA THR A 22 36.37 9.11 5.66
C THR A 22 35.60 8.12 6.52
N THR A 23 34.94 8.63 7.56
CA THR A 23 33.92 7.89 8.29
C THR A 23 32.76 7.64 7.33
N GLY A 24 32.84 6.56 6.56
CA GLY A 24 31.72 6.03 5.81
C GLY A 24 30.65 5.64 6.81
N CYS A 25 29.59 6.43 6.89
CA CYS A 25 28.39 6.06 7.63
C CYS A 25 27.90 4.72 7.04
N GLN A 26 28.18 3.62 7.73
CA GLN A 26 27.50 2.36 7.50
C GLN A 26 26.02 2.61 7.77
N GLN A 27 25.25 2.88 6.72
CA GLN A 27 23.81 2.85 6.84
C GLN A 27 23.45 1.44 7.30
N PRO A 28 22.79 1.30 8.46
CA PRO A 28 22.39 -0.02 8.93
C PRO A 28 21.58 -0.65 7.80
N LYS A 29 21.98 -1.86 7.40
CA LYS A 29 21.25 -2.65 6.43
C LYS A 29 19.88 -2.92 7.03
N VAL A 30 18.91 -2.07 6.69
CA VAL A 30 17.50 -2.29 7.01
C VAL A 30 17.09 -3.49 6.18
N LEU A 31 17.20 -4.67 6.78
CA LEU A 31 16.58 -5.86 6.23
C LEU A 31 15.08 -5.58 6.15
N PRO A 32 14.40 -5.88 5.02
CA PRO A 32 12.96 -5.87 5.02
C PRO A 32 12.48 -6.74 6.19
N PRO A 33 11.39 -6.36 6.88
CA PRO A 33 10.79 -7.21 7.89
C PRO A 33 10.75 -8.63 7.33
N ALA A 34 11.24 -9.61 8.11
CA ALA A 34 11.14 -11.01 7.72
C ALA A 34 9.70 -11.26 7.24
N VAL A 35 9.56 -12.00 6.14
CA VAL A 35 8.25 -12.40 5.60
C VAL A 35 7.60 -13.33 6.63
N GLY A 36 7.09 -12.77 7.72
CA GLY A 36 6.13 -13.41 8.58
C GLY A 36 4.85 -13.39 7.78
N GLY A 37 4.46 -14.56 7.26
CA GLY A 37 3.12 -14.71 6.72
C GLY A 37 2.12 -14.22 7.75
N ASP A 38 1.17 -13.40 7.31
CA ASP A 38 0.05 -12.99 8.16
C ASP A 38 -0.62 -14.26 8.70
N PRO A 39 -0.68 -14.47 10.02
CA PRO A 39 -1.23 -15.70 10.59
C PRO A 39 -2.74 -15.84 10.36
N VAL A 40 -3.40 -14.87 9.74
CA VAL A 40 -4.82 -14.97 9.37
C VAL A 40 -4.97 -16.00 8.24
N PRO A 41 -5.63 -17.15 8.48
CA PRO A 41 -5.95 -18.09 7.41
C PRO A 41 -6.70 -17.35 6.30
N GLN A 42 -6.40 -17.62 5.03
CA GLN A 42 -7.04 -16.94 3.90
C GLN A 42 -8.59 -17.03 3.94
N ALA A 43 -9.13 -18.07 4.58
CA ALA A 43 -10.57 -18.23 4.84
C ALA A 43 -11.17 -17.15 5.76
N ASN A 44 -10.35 -16.46 6.55
CA ASN A 44 -10.72 -15.42 7.51
C ASN A 44 -10.38 -14.01 7.01
N ASP A 45 -9.91 -13.84 5.78
CA ASP A 45 -9.63 -12.53 5.22
C ASP A 45 -10.95 -11.83 4.85
N PRO A 46 -11.31 -10.71 5.52
CA PRO A 46 -12.60 -10.07 5.30
C PRO A 46 -12.69 -9.52 3.87
N ARG A 47 -13.77 -9.89 3.15
CA ARG A 47 -14.07 -9.37 1.80
C ARG A 47 -14.33 -7.87 1.77
N ILE A 48 -14.65 -7.28 2.92
CA ILE A 48 -14.90 -5.84 3.07
C ILE A 48 -13.93 -5.32 4.12
N VAL A 49 -13.04 -4.43 3.71
CA VAL A 49 -12.01 -3.84 4.57
C VAL A 49 -12.24 -2.34 4.70
N ALA A 50 -12.49 -1.89 5.91
CA ALA A 50 -12.57 -0.48 6.27
C ALA A 50 -11.26 -0.05 6.93
N HIS A 51 -10.57 0.92 6.34
CA HIS A 51 -9.32 1.48 6.84
C HIS A 51 -9.56 2.73 7.70
N ASP A 52 -8.49 3.25 8.31
CA ASP A 52 -8.48 4.56 8.99
C ASP A 52 -9.49 4.71 10.14
N GLY A 53 -9.81 3.61 10.82
CA GLY A 53 -10.75 3.58 11.94
C GLY A 53 -12.22 3.76 11.53
N LEU A 54 -12.56 3.50 10.25
CA LEU A 54 -13.94 3.59 9.77
C LEU A 54 -14.86 2.49 10.32
N ASP A 55 -14.32 1.38 10.82
CA ASP A 55 -15.03 0.22 11.36
C ASP A 55 -16.01 0.57 12.50
N GLY A 56 -15.76 1.63 13.26
CA GLY A 56 -16.68 2.14 14.28
C GLY A 56 -17.76 3.11 13.79
N PHE A 57 -17.79 3.46 12.50
CA PHE A 57 -18.67 4.50 11.95
C PHE A 57 -19.53 4.04 10.77
N ILE A 58 -19.13 2.95 10.12
CA ILE A 58 -19.89 2.34 9.02
C ILE A 58 -20.16 0.87 9.30
N VAL A 59 -21.32 0.40 8.84
CA VAL A 59 -21.70 -1.01 8.85
C VAL A 59 -22.01 -1.41 7.42
N ALA A 60 -21.32 -2.44 6.92
CA ALA A 60 -21.64 -3.04 5.64
C ALA A 60 -22.62 -4.20 5.84
N SER A 61 -23.64 -4.28 5.00
CA SER A 61 -24.58 -5.40 4.95
C SER A 61 -24.07 -6.50 4.01
N ASP A 62 -24.83 -7.61 3.95
CA ASP A 62 -24.54 -8.69 3.01
C ASP A 62 -24.47 -8.18 1.56
N PRO A 63 -23.41 -8.56 0.83
CA PRO A 63 -23.21 -8.14 -0.54
C PRO A 63 -24.14 -8.91 -1.48
N VAL A 64 -24.66 -8.22 -2.50
CA VAL A 64 -25.31 -8.85 -3.64
C VAL A 64 -24.27 -9.10 -4.71
N VAL A 65 -24.09 -10.36 -5.10
CA VAL A 65 -23.08 -10.79 -6.07
C VAL A 65 -23.79 -11.54 -7.19
N ASP A 66 -23.78 -10.94 -8.38
CA ASP A 66 -24.47 -11.46 -9.56
C ASP A 66 -23.51 -11.57 -10.75
N ARG A 67 -23.97 -12.24 -11.82
CA ARG A 67 -23.31 -12.16 -13.12
C ARG A 67 -24.20 -11.44 -14.12
N GLU A 68 -23.69 -10.38 -14.72
CA GLU A 68 -24.39 -9.63 -15.77
C GLU A 68 -24.46 -10.46 -17.07
N PRO A 69 -25.37 -10.11 -18.01
CA PRO A 69 -25.32 -10.66 -19.36
C PRO A 69 -23.93 -10.47 -19.96
N GLY A 70 -23.30 -11.56 -20.39
CA GLY A 70 -21.88 -11.57 -20.79
C GLY A 70 -20.92 -12.15 -19.75
N GLY A 71 -21.43 -12.54 -18.57
CA GLY A 71 -20.69 -13.33 -17.56
C GLY A 71 -19.76 -12.51 -16.66
N LEU A 72 -19.82 -11.18 -16.73
CA LEU A 72 -19.03 -10.31 -15.85
C LEU A 72 -19.59 -10.34 -14.42
N LEU A 73 -18.70 -10.46 -13.44
CA LEU A 73 -19.06 -10.45 -12.03
C LEU A 73 -19.45 -9.04 -11.60
N ARG A 74 -20.66 -8.87 -11.07
CA ARG A 74 -21.15 -7.62 -10.49
C ARG A 74 -21.32 -7.78 -8.99
N VAL A 75 -20.90 -6.76 -8.25
CA VAL A 75 -20.98 -6.73 -6.79
C VAL A 75 -21.64 -5.43 -6.36
N SER A 76 -22.59 -5.51 -5.44
CA SER A 76 -23.22 -4.37 -4.79
C SER A 76 -23.18 -4.56 -3.28
N VAL A 77 -22.58 -3.62 -2.56
CA VAL A 77 -22.44 -3.68 -1.09
C VAL A 77 -23.20 -2.51 -0.46
N PRO A 78 -24.30 -2.78 0.25
CA PRO A 78 -24.97 -1.74 1.02
C PRO A 78 -24.11 -1.36 2.23
N VAL A 79 -23.85 -0.06 2.41
CA VAL A 79 -23.07 0.50 3.52
C VAL A 79 -23.91 1.56 4.23
N ARG A 80 -24.04 1.45 5.54
CA ARG A 80 -24.77 2.39 6.39
C ARG A 80 -23.82 3.14 7.32
N VAL A 81 -24.03 4.45 7.46
CA VAL A 81 -23.37 5.24 8.53
C VAL A 81 -24.17 5.12 9.81
N ILE A 82 -23.49 4.81 10.92
CA ILE A 82 -24.14 4.65 12.24
C ILE A 82 -24.08 5.89 13.12
N MET A 83 -23.37 6.94 12.70
CA MET A 83 -23.40 8.25 13.36
C MET A 83 -24.79 8.90 13.29
N ASP A 84 -25.10 9.73 14.27
CA ASP A 84 -26.38 10.45 14.37
C ASP A 84 -26.49 11.62 13.39
N ASP A 85 -25.41 12.33 13.15
CA ASP A 85 -25.36 13.52 12.29
C ASP A 85 -24.06 13.61 11.48
N GLY A 86 -24.03 14.59 10.56
CA GLY A 86 -22.88 14.87 9.71
C GLY A 86 -22.75 13.96 8.48
N VAL A 87 -21.54 13.96 7.91
CA VAL A 87 -21.18 13.19 6.72
C VAL A 87 -19.78 12.61 6.85
N ILE A 88 -19.58 11.40 6.30
CA ILE A 88 -18.25 10.80 6.15
C ILE A 88 -17.87 10.88 4.67
N ARG A 89 -16.69 11.42 4.39
CA ARG A 89 -16.11 11.41 3.04
C ARG A 89 -15.18 10.21 2.95
N VAL A 90 -15.50 9.31 2.03
CA VAL A 90 -14.72 8.08 1.83
C VAL A 90 -14.24 7.98 0.40
N GLN A 91 -13.18 7.21 0.23
CA GLN A 91 -12.81 6.64 -1.05
C GLN A 91 -12.98 5.13 -0.95
N TYR A 92 -13.48 4.51 -2.01
CA TYR A 92 -13.62 3.06 -2.07
C TYR A 92 -13.19 2.51 -3.42
N ARG A 93 -12.81 1.24 -3.44
CA ARG A 93 -12.54 0.49 -4.67
C ARG A 93 -12.86 -0.98 -4.49
N PHE A 94 -13.19 -1.64 -5.59
CA PHE A 94 -13.24 -3.09 -5.65
C PHE A 94 -11.90 -3.60 -6.17
N LEU A 95 -11.52 -4.80 -5.75
CA LEU A 95 -10.39 -5.55 -6.27
C LEU A 95 -10.94 -6.91 -6.68
N TYR A 96 -10.83 -7.25 -7.96
CA TYR A 96 -11.30 -8.54 -8.46
C TYR A 96 -10.16 -9.54 -8.56
N GLN A 97 -10.46 -10.80 -8.24
CA GLN A 97 -9.49 -11.89 -8.23
C GLN A 97 -9.93 -13.03 -9.15
N ASP A 98 -8.95 -13.75 -9.69
CA ASP A 98 -9.15 -14.98 -10.45
C ASP A 98 -9.27 -16.21 -9.54
N GLU A 99 -9.43 -17.39 -10.15
CA GLU A 99 -9.56 -18.69 -9.44
C GLU A 99 -8.37 -19.03 -8.56
N LYS A 100 -7.21 -18.40 -8.78
CA LYS A 100 -6.00 -18.59 -7.97
C LYS A 100 -5.88 -17.54 -6.87
N GLY A 101 -6.88 -16.67 -6.70
CA GLY A 101 -6.86 -15.54 -5.77
C GLY A 101 -5.95 -14.41 -6.24
N LEU A 102 -5.49 -14.41 -7.50
CA LEU A 102 -4.61 -13.36 -8.00
C LEU A 102 -5.43 -12.15 -8.45
N PRO A 103 -4.99 -10.91 -8.14
CA PRO A 103 -5.69 -9.72 -8.58
C PRO A 103 -5.65 -9.61 -10.11
N LEU A 104 -6.83 -9.50 -10.73
CA LEU A 104 -6.96 -9.33 -12.18
C LEU A 104 -6.47 -7.97 -12.65
N ARG A 105 -6.56 -6.95 -11.79
CA ARG A 105 -6.02 -5.61 -12.00
C ARG A 105 -5.51 -5.06 -10.67
N PRO A 106 -4.19 -4.87 -10.49
CA PRO A 106 -3.64 -4.38 -9.23
C PRO A 106 -3.99 -2.91 -8.95
N GLU A 107 -4.29 -2.14 -9.99
CA GLU A 107 -4.53 -0.68 -9.90
C GLU A 107 -5.97 -0.32 -10.29
N GLU A 108 -6.93 -0.74 -9.47
CA GLU A 108 -8.30 -0.23 -9.57
C GLU A 108 -8.38 1.17 -8.95
N GLN A 109 -9.05 2.09 -9.65
CA GLN A 109 -9.11 3.50 -9.27
C GLN A 109 -10.00 3.69 -8.03
N TRP A 110 -9.54 4.49 -7.08
CA TRP A 110 -10.33 4.93 -5.95
C TRP A 110 -11.48 5.83 -6.41
N ARG A 111 -12.71 5.50 -6.01
CA ARG A 111 -13.91 6.30 -6.25
C ARG A 111 -14.28 7.06 -4.99
N TYR A 112 -14.57 8.35 -5.13
CA TYR A 112 -14.99 9.20 -4.02
C TYR A 112 -16.50 9.06 -3.77
N LEU A 113 -16.89 9.03 -2.50
CA LEU A 113 -18.29 8.99 -2.07
C LEU A 113 -18.49 9.76 -0.77
N VAL A 114 -19.62 10.45 -0.66
CA VAL A 114 -20.07 11.08 0.59
C VAL A 114 -21.17 10.20 1.19
N LEU A 115 -20.98 9.79 2.43
CA LEU A 115 -21.93 8.97 3.17
C LEU A 115 -22.64 9.85 4.21
N PRO A 116 -23.95 10.17 4.03
CA PRO A 116 -24.72 10.90 5.02
C PRO A 116 -24.98 10.05 6.27
N ALA A 117 -25.08 10.69 7.43
CA ALA A 117 -25.45 10.04 8.68
C ALA A 117 -26.77 9.25 8.57
N ARG A 118 -26.86 8.15 9.32
CA ARG A 118 -28.00 7.20 9.38
C ARG A 118 -28.51 6.64 8.04
N THR A 119 -27.84 6.93 6.93
CA THR A 119 -28.29 6.62 5.57
C THR A 119 -27.60 5.36 5.05
N LEU A 120 -28.37 4.52 4.36
CA LEU A 120 -27.87 3.37 3.61
C LEU A 120 -27.51 3.82 2.19
N VAL A 121 -26.27 3.60 1.77
CA VAL A 121 -25.77 3.90 0.43
C VAL A 121 -25.16 2.63 -0.15
N THR A 122 -25.40 2.35 -1.43
CA THR A 122 -24.84 1.19 -2.10
C THR A 122 -23.52 1.56 -2.79
N MET A 123 -22.49 0.76 -2.56
CA MET A 123 -21.24 0.78 -3.33
C MET A 123 -21.27 -0.38 -4.33
N ASP A 124 -21.26 -0.08 -5.63
CA ASP A 124 -21.40 -1.09 -6.68
C ASP A 124 -20.22 -1.07 -7.67
N SER A 125 -19.92 -2.23 -8.27
CA SER A 125 -18.93 -2.35 -9.33
C SER A 125 -19.12 -3.61 -10.15
N SER A 126 -18.72 -3.57 -11.42
CA SER A 126 -18.63 -4.75 -12.30
C SER A 126 -17.17 -5.02 -12.66
N ALA A 127 -16.79 -6.30 -12.65
CA ALA A 127 -15.50 -6.75 -13.11
C ALA A 127 -15.34 -6.49 -14.62
N MET A 128 -14.12 -6.10 -15.04
CA MET A 128 -13.79 -5.93 -16.45
C MET A 128 -13.41 -7.23 -17.16
N SER A 129 -13.38 -8.36 -16.46
CA SER A 129 -13.01 -9.66 -17.01
C SER A 129 -13.93 -10.75 -16.51
N THR A 130 -14.31 -11.66 -17.40
CA THR A 130 -15.10 -12.86 -17.09
C THR A 130 -14.33 -13.86 -16.21
N ARG A 131 -13.00 -13.73 -16.12
CA ARG A 131 -12.14 -14.52 -15.23
C ARG A 131 -12.29 -14.14 -13.75
N ALA A 132 -13.03 -13.08 -13.44
CA ALA A 132 -13.30 -12.70 -12.05
C ALA A 132 -14.23 -13.73 -11.40
N VAL A 133 -13.75 -14.32 -10.32
CA VAL A 133 -14.52 -15.26 -9.49
C VAL A 133 -14.62 -14.82 -8.04
N ASP A 134 -13.74 -13.91 -7.61
CA ASP A 134 -13.79 -13.34 -6.28
C ASP A 134 -13.55 -11.82 -6.29
N TRP A 135 -13.84 -11.18 -5.16
CA TRP A 135 -13.79 -9.74 -5.02
C TRP A 135 -13.44 -9.31 -3.59
N ARG A 136 -12.92 -8.09 -3.47
CA ARG A 136 -12.70 -7.40 -2.20
C ARG A 136 -13.08 -5.94 -2.32
N LEU A 137 -13.82 -5.42 -1.35
CA LEU A 137 -14.10 -4.00 -1.20
C LEU A 137 -13.11 -3.40 -0.20
N GLN A 138 -12.43 -2.32 -0.60
CA GLN A 138 -11.63 -1.50 0.30
C GLN A 138 -12.27 -0.12 0.43
N ILE A 139 -12.39 0.37 1.66
CA ILE A 139 -12.94 1.68 1.99
C ILE A 139 -11.93 2.40 2.86
N ARG A 140 -11.63 3.66 2.54
CA ARG A 140 -10.71 4.50 3.31
C ARG A 140 -11.25 5.91 3.47
N SER A 141 -10.69 6.67 4.42
CA SER A 141 -11.04 8.07 4.59
C SER A 141 -10.58 8.90 3.39
N ALA A 142 -11.37 9.88 2.97
CA ALA A 142 -10.99 10.83 1.90
C ALA A 142 -10.42 12.15 2.47
N ARG A 143 -9.72 12.07 3.60
CA ARG A 143 -9.16 13.22 4.31
C ARG A 143 -7.81 13.65 3.73
#